data_AF-A0A7S3SW81-F1
#
_entry.id   AF-A0A7S3SW81-F1
#
_cell.length_a   1.000
_cell.length_b   1.000
_cell.length_c   1.000
_cell.angle_alpha   90.00
_cell.angle_beta   90.00
_cell.angle_gamma   90.00
#
_symmetry.space_group_name_H-M   'P 1'
#
loop_
_entity.id
_entity.type
_entity.pdbx_description
1 polymer ?
#
loop_
_entity_poly.entity_id
_entity_poly.type
_entity_poly.pdbx_seq_one_letter_code
_entity_poly.pdbx_strand_id
1 'polypeptide(L)'
;GGGSGGGGGARKGAKKGGGGAAATALTEKELRALEREKERREKEKEREKERREAERAKEVERQLGLARKYATVGWNLGNLCRLDRCVLAHCNDNVSGMVVPWLYVGMLFASFCWHVEDHFAHSINYMHWGAPKTWYGVPGDQADAFEGVMREQLAELIESEAGLMYKMVTMVPPGEAVRAGVRVCRLLQKPGTFVVTWPRAYHAGFSHGVNCAESSNFATPDWLPWGRQSASAALFRTARAALPRSRRSPHLASL
;
A
#
# COMPACT_ATOMS: atom_id res chain seq x y z
N GLY A 1 -8.24 -39.86 -37.75
CA GLY A 1 -9.37 -40.75 -38.08
C GLY A 1 -10.60 -39.88 -38.13
N GLY A 2 -11.39 -39.85 -39.20
CA GLY A 2 -12.11 -41.02 -39.76
C GLY A 2 -13.28 -41.31 -38.81
N GLY A 3 -14.55 -41.39 -39.19
CA GLY A 3 -15.28 -41.46 -40.47
C GLY A 3 -16.77 -41.32 -40.11
N SER A 4 -17.61 -40.73 -40.96
CA SER A 4 -18.35 -41.38 -42.06
C SER A 4 -19.56 -42.23 -41.63
N GLY A 5 -20.72 -41.90 -42.20
CA GLY A 5 -21.91 -42.76 -42.30
C GLY A 5 -23.19 -41.92 -42.24
N GLY A 6 -23.96 -41.65 -43.29
CA GLY A 6 -24.09 -42.31 -44.59
C GLY A 6 -25.46 -42.98 -44.69
N GLY A 7 -26.33 -42.45 -45.56
CA GLY A 7 -27.62 -43.04 -45.98
C GLY A 7 -28.70 -41.96 -46.09
N GLY A 8 -29.24 -41.56 -47.24
CA GLY A 8 -29.38 -42.27 -48.51
C GLY A 8 -30.84 -42.67 -48.71
N GLY A 9 -31.65 -41.80 -49.33
CA GLY A 9 -33.06 -42.08 -49.63
C GLY A 9 -33.65 -41.05 -50.59
N ALA A 10 -33.54 -41.29 -51.89
CA ALA A 10 -34.14 -40.49 -52.94
C ALA A 10 -35.60 -40.91 -53.20
N ARG A 11 -36.51 -39.94 -53.40
CA ARG A 11 -37.63 -40.07 -54.35
C ARG A 11 -38.11 -38.71 -54.85
N LYS A 12 -38.33 -38.69 -56.17
CA LYS A 12 -38.65 -37.57 -57.08
C LYS A 12 -40.00 -36.91 -56.77
N GLY A 13 -40.11 -35.61 -57.04
CA GLY A 13 -41.38 -34.90 -57.18
C GLY A 13 -41.17 -33.46 -57.62
N ALA A 14 -41.60 -33.13 -58.83
CA ALA A 14 -41.39 -31.87 -59.53
C ALA A 14 -42.07 -30.66 -58.87
N LYS A 15 -41.46 -29.47 -58.99
CA LYS A 15 -42.09 -28.29 -59.62
C LYS A 15 -41.10 -27.14 -59.80
N LYS A 16 -41.06 -26.64 -61.04
CA LYS A 16 -40.49 -25.36 -61.44
C LYS A 16 -41.03 -24.25 -60.54
N GLY A 17 -40.15 -23.38 -60.09
CA GLY A 17 -40.50 -22.12 -59.43
C GLY A 17 -39.25 -21.25 -59.36
N GLY A 18 -38.93 -20.60 -60.49
CA GLY A 18 -37.95 -19.52 -60.49
C GLY A 18 -38.46 -18.39 -59.61
N GLY A 19 -37.90 -18.27 -58.40
CA GLY A 19 -38.00 -17.09 -57.58
C GLY A 19 -36.66 -16.38 -57.63
N GLY A 20 -36.47 -15.51 -58.62
CA GLY A 20 -35.38 -14.55 -58.59
C GLY A 20 -35.49 -13.77 -57.28
N ALA A 21 -34.37 -13.64 -56.56
CA ALA A 21 -34.27 -12.74 -55.43
C ALA A 21 -34.43 -11.32 -55.95
N ALA A 22 -35.67 -10.85 -56.06
CA ALA A 22 -35.96 -9.44 -56.24
C ALA A 22 -35.60 -8.76 -54.92
N ALA A 23 -34.44 -8.10 -54.89
CA ALA A 23 -34.23 -7.01 -53.95
C ALA A 23 -35.31 -5.97 -54.27
N THR A 24 -36.41 -5.99 -53.52
CA THR A 24 -37.44 -4.95 -53.60
C THR A 24 -36.76 -3.63 -53.27
N ALA A 25 -36.66 -2.74 -54.26
CA ALA A 25 -36.21 -1.38 -54.05
C ALA A 25 -37.14 -0.73 -53.00
N LEU A 26 -36.57 -0.25 -51.91
CA LEU A 26 -37.30 0.50 -50.90
C LEU A 26 -37.99 1.68 -51.58
N THR A 27 -39.26 1.88 -51.27
CA THR A 27 -39.99 3.06 -51.73
C THR A 27 -39.34 4.33 -51.16
N GLU A 28 -39.45 5.47 -51.85
CA GLU A 28 -38.90 6.75 -51.35
C GLU A 28 -39.39 7.09 -49.93
N LYS A 29 -40.60 6.64 -49.59
CA LYS A 29 -41.19 6.82 -48.27
C LYS A 29 -40.47 6.00 -47.19
N GLU A 30 -40.06 4.77 -47.51
CA GLU A 30 -39.31 3.90 -46.60
C GLU A 30 -37.86 4.38 -46.42
N LEU A 31 -37.23 4.87 -47.49
CA LEU A 31 -35.88 5.46 -47.42
C LEU A 31 -35.86 6.71 -46.52
N ARG A 32 -36.83 7.62 -46.69
CA ARG A 32 -37.00 8.80 -45.81
C ARG A 32 -37.31 8.43 -44.36
N ALA A 33 -37.99 7.31 -44.12
CA ALA A 33 -38.27 6.83 -42.77
C ALA A 33 -36.99 6.30 -42.08
N LEU A 34 -36.16 5.57 -42.81
CA LEU A 34 -34.86 5.08 -42.34
C LEU A 34 -33.87 6.21 -42.06
N GLU A 35 -33.83 7.24 -42.91
CA GLU A 35 -32.99 8.44 -42.67
C GLU A 35 -33.40 9.17 -41.39
N ARG A 36 -34.71 9.38 -41.17
CA ARG A 36 -35.24 9.97 -39.94
C ARG A 36 -34.93 9.14 -38.70
N GLU A 37 -34.99 7.81 -38.82
CA GLU A 37 -34.63 6.92 -37.71
C GLU A 37 -33.13 6.97 -37.41
N LYS A 38 -32.28 7.02 -38.45
CA LYS A 38 -30.83 7.17 -38.30
C LYS A 38 -30.48 8.50 -37.62
N GLU A 39 -31.06 9.61 -38.06
CA GLU A 39 -30.90 10.92 -37.40
C GLU A 39 -31.39 10.90 -35.95
N ARG A 40 -32.51 10.24 -35.66
CA ARG A 40 -33.02 10.10 -34.28
C ARG A 40 -32.03 9.34 -33.40
N ARG A 41 -31.47 8.22 -33.91
CA ARG A 41 -30.47 7.42 -33.20
C ARG A 41 -29.16 8.19 -33.00
N GLU A 42 -28.74 8.99 -33.97
CA GLU A 42 -27.55 9.85 -33.85
C GLU A 42 -27.76 10.95 -32.79
N LYS A 43 -28.89 11.64 -32.82
CA LYS A 43 -29.26 12.64 -31.79
C LYS A 43 -29.38 12.01 -30.39
N GLU A 44 -29.88 10.79 -30.29
CA GLU A 44 -29.98 10.07 -29.02
C GLU A 44 -28.59 9.72 -28.47
N LYS A 45 -27.68 9.23 -29.32
CA LYS A 45 -26.27 8.98 -28.95
C LYS A 45 -25.55 10.25 -28.52
N GLU A 46 -25.80 11.37 -29.20
CA GLU A 46 -25.22 12.67 -28.87
C GLU A 46 -25.71 13.15 -27.49
N ARG A 47 -27.02 13.11 -27.24
CA ARG A 47 -27.60 13.42 -25.92
C ARG A 47 -27.08 12.51 -24.81
N GLU A 48 -26.89 11.22 -25.09
CA GLU A 48 -26.31 10.29 -24.12
C GLU A 48 -24.85 10.63 -23.81
N LYS A 49 -24.07 10.99 -24.84
CA LYS A 49 -22.69 11.45 -24.68
C LYS A 49 -22.63 12.72 -23.84
N GLU A 50 -23.43 13.73 -24.14
CA GLU A 50 -23.52 14.97 -23.36
C GLU A 50 -23.91 14.69 -21.89
N ARG A 51 -24.86 13.79 -21.65
CA ARG A 51 -25.25 13.38 -20.29
C ARG A 51 -24.09 12.75 -19.53
N ARG A 52 -23.34 11.84 -20.16
CA ARG A 52 -22.16 11.18 -19.57
C ARG A 52 -21.04 12.19 -19.28
N GLU A 53 -20.82 13.14 -20.19
CA GLU A 53 -19.83 14.21 -20.00
C GLU A 53 -20.22 15.15 -18.85
N ALA A 54 -21.50 15.52 -18.75
CA ALA A 54 -22.02 16.33 -17.65
C ALA A 54 -21.93 15.60 -16.30
N GLU A 55 -22.22 14.30 -16.26
CA GLU A 55 -22.07 13.47 -15.05
C GLU A 55 -20.60 13.37 -14.62
N ARG A 56 -19.69 13.15 -15.57
CA ARG A 56 -18.24 13.14 -15.32
C ARG A 56 -17.75 14.49 -14.80
N ALA A 57 -18.23 15.61 -15.37
CA ALA A 57 -17.87 16.95 -14.92
C ALA A 57 -18.29 17.21 -13.47
N LYS A 58 -19.53 16.83 -13.10
CA LYS A 58 -20.03 16.92 -11.72
C LYS A 58 -19.20 16.09 -10.75
N GLU A 59 -18.81 14.88 -11.15
CA GLU A 59 -17.96 14.03 -10.31
C GLU A 59 -16.56 14.65 -10.12
N VAL A 60 -15.96 15.20 -11.18
CA VAL A 60 -14.67 15.91 -11.07
C VAL A 60 -14.76 17.11 -10.14
N GLU A 61 -15.82 17.92 -10.25
CA GLU A 61 -16.04 19.07 -9.37
C GLU A 61 -16.16 18.65 -7.90
N ARG A 62 -16.92 17.57 -7.64
CA ARG A 62 -17.06 16.98 -6.31
C ARG A 62 -15.71 16.52 -5.75
N GLN A 63 -14.91 15.82 -6.55
CA GLN A 63 -13.58 15.35 -6.17
C GLN A 63 -12.62 16.51 -5.88
N LEU A 64 -12.65 17.58 -6.69
CA LEU A 64 -11.87 18.79 -6.45
C LEU A 64 -12.30 19.52 -5.17
N GLY A 65 -13.59 19.52 -4.86
CA GLY A 65 -14.11 20.03 -3.58
C GLY A 65 -13.55 19.26 -2.39
N LEU A 66 -13.56 17.92 -2.46
CA LEU A 66 -12.99 17.06 -1.42
C LEU A 66 -11.47 17.20 -1.32
N ALA A 67 -10.76 17.25 -2.44
CA ALA A 67 -9.31 17.43 -2.46
C ALA A 67 -8.91 18.75 -1.77
N ARG A 68 -9.62 19.85 -2.07
CA ARG A 68 -9.40 21.14 -1.38
C ARG A 68 -9.68 21.06 0.11
N LYS A 69 -10.75 20.36 0.51
CA LYS A 69 -11.07 20.14 1.92
C LYS A 69 -9.97 19.36 2.65
N TYR A 70 -9.46 18.28 2.06
CA TYR A 70 -8.46 17.40 2.69
C TYR A 70 -7.00 17.86 2.49
N ALA A 71 -6.74 18.81 1.61
CA ALA A 71 -5.40 19.36 1.41
C ALA A 71 -4.87 20.09 2.67
N THR A 72 -5.76 20.66 3.49
CA THR A 72 -5.37 21.52 4.63
C THR A 72 -5.59 20.88 6.00
N VAL A 73 -6.19 19.69 6.08
CA VAL A 73 -6.40 19.03 7.38
C VAL A 73 -5.08 18.52 7.94
N GLY A 74 -4.93 18.55 9.27
CA GLY A 74 -3.72 18.06 9.94
C GLY A 74 -3.48 16.56 9.83
N TRP A 75 -4.52 15.78 9.49
CA TRP A 75 -4.42 14.34 9.21
C TRP A 75 -3.85 14.02 7.83
N ASN A 76 -3.68 15.03 6.97
CA ASN A 76 -2.92 14.87 5.74
C ASN A 76 -1.45 14.74 6.12
N LEU A 77 -0.82 13.61 5.73
CA LEU A 77 0.55 13.30 6.12
C LEU A 77 1.56 14.33 5.62
N GLY A 78 1.27 15.04 4.53
CA GLY A 78 2.09 16.16 4.06
C GLY A 78 2.07 17.40 4.97
N ASN A 79 1.10 17.51 5.88
CA ASN A 79 0.98 18.61 6.84
C ASN A 79 1.43 18.21 8.25
N LEU A 80 1.37 16.92 8.59
CA LEU A 80 1.48 16.42 9.96
C LEU A 80 2.79 16.84 10.66
N CYS A 81 3.93 16.69 9.97
CA CYS A 81 5.25 17.02 10.49
C CYS A 81 5.43 18.53 10.75
N ARG A 82 4.56 19.39 10.19
CA ARG A 82 4.58 20.86 10.29
C ARG A 82 3.53 21.44 11.22
N LEU A 83 2.76 20.60 11.93
CA LEU A 83 1.81 21.07 12.93
C LEU A 83 2.56 21.68 14.14
N ASP A 84 1.97 22.69 14.79
CA ASP A 84 2.61 23.46 15.88
C ASP A 84 3.14 22.62 17.05
N ARG A 85 2.55 21.43 17.30
CA ARG A 85 2.97 20.53 18.38
C ARG A 85 3.97 19.46 17.92
N CYS A 86 4.35 19.47 16.65
CA CYS A 86 5.37 18.57 16.12
C CYS A 86 6.74 19.25 16.24
N VAL A 87 7.66 18.64 16.99
CA VAL A 87 9.05 19.11 17.14
C VAL A 87 9.74 19.20 15.78
N LEU A 88 9.38 18.32 14.83
CA LEU A 88 9.92 18.34 13.46
C LEU A 88 9.52 19.59 12.67
N ALA A 89 8.52 20.37 13.11
CA ALA A 89 8.15 21.63 12.47
C ALA A 89 9.27 22.67 12.53
N HIS A 90 10.22 22.52 13.46
CA HIS A 90 11.41 23.36 13.58
C HIS A 90 12.63 22.81 12.82
N CYS A 91 12.49 21.67 12.14
CA CYS A 91 13.51 21.15 11.23
C CYS A 91 13.33 21.82 9.86
N ASN A 92 14.28 22.69 9.49
CA ASN A 92 14.22 23.42 8.22
C ASN A 92 14.63 22.55 7.01
N ASP A 93 15.15 21.36 7.25
CA ASP A 93 15.57 20.43 6.20
C ASP A 93 14.41 19.51 5.79
N ASN A 94 14.23 19.32 4.48
CA ASN A 94 13.26 18.35 3.95
C ASN A 94 13.85 16.93 4.03
N VAL A 95 13.97 16.41 5.26
CA VAL A 95 14.46 15.06 5.50
C VAL A 95 13.45 14.04 4.95
N SER A 96 13.85 13.32 3.90
CA SER A 96 13.03 12.30 3.23
C SER A 96 12.62 11.21 4.23
N GLY A 97 11.34 10.82 4.22
CA GLY A 97 10.78 9.78 5.08
C GLY A 97 10.29 10.32 6.42
N MET A 98 10.96 11.35 6.95
CA MET A 98 10.52 12.02 8.17
C MET A 98 9.56 13.17 7.87
N VAL A 99 10.04 14.22 7.19
CA VAL A 99 9.28 15.45 6.89
C VAL A 99 8.48 15.30 5.60
N VAL A 100 8.99 14.52 4.64
CA VAL A 100 8.30 14.24 3.38
C VAL A 100 7.75 12.81 3.41
N PRO A 101 6.43 12.61 3.28
CA PRO A 101 5.83 11.28 3.32
C PRO A 101 6.35 10.33 2.24
N TRP A 102 6.36 9.03 2.57
CA TRP A 102 6.73 7.95 1.66
C TRP A 102 5.51 7.13 1.24
N LEU A 103 5.50 6.72 -0.02
CA LEU A 103 4.45 5.87 -0.59
C LEU A 103 4.92 4.42 -0.67
N TYR A 104 4.04 3.50 -0.30
CA TYR A 104 4.27 2.06 -0.30
C TYR A 104 3.20 1.38 -1.15
N VAL A 105 3.59 0.91 -2.32
CA VAL A 105 2.73 0.08 -3.18
C VAL A 105 2.98 -1.39 -2.84
N GLY A 106 1.99 -2.05 -2.27
CA GLY A 106 2.07 -3.45 -1.86
C GLY A 106 1.56 -4.41 -2.92
N MET A 107 1.97 -5.68 -2.79
CA MET A 107 1.40 -6.84 -3.46
C MET A 107 1.21 -7.97 -2.43
N LEU A 108 0.60 -9.09 -2.83
CA LEU A 108 0.45 -10.24 -1.94
C LEU A 108 1.81 -10.67 -1.40
N PHE A 109 1.91 -10.80 -0.08
CA PHE A 109 3.13 -11.14 0.68
C PHE A 109 4.26 -10.10 0.67
N ALA A 110 4.07 -8.93 0.05
CA ALA A 110 5.00 -7.82 0.22
C ALA A 110 5.10 -7.47 1.72
N SER A 111 6.31 -7.62 2.27
CA SER A 111 6.58 -7.60 3.70
C SER A 111 7.54 -6.48 4.07
N PHE A 112 7.44 -6.01 5.31
CA PHE A 112 8.39 -5.11 5.94
C PHE A 112 8.87 -5.76 7.23
N CYS A 113 10.19 -5.84 7.38
CA CYS A 113 10.83 -6.56 8.45
C CYS A 113 10.73 -5.83 9.79
N TRP A 114 11.09 -6.49 10.88
CA TRP A 114 11.12 -5.84 12.20
C TRP A 114 12.07 -4.66 12.19
N HIS A 115 11.54 -3.49 12.59
CA HIS A 115 12.32 -2.27 12.74
C HIS A 115 11.66 -1.31 13.72
N VAL A 116 12.44 -0.32 14.12
CA VAL A 116 11.99 0.90 14.80
C VAL A 116 12.29 2.08 13.89
N GLU A 117 11.54 3.16 14.07
CA GLU A 117 11.75 4.39 13.30
C GLU A 117 13.09 5.06 13.63
N ASP A 118 13.62 5.80 12.67
CA ASP A 118 14.81 6.62 12.86
C ASP A 118 14.61 7.58 14.04
N HIS A 119 15.66 7.72 14.84
CA HIS A 119 15.65 8.51 16.08
C HIS A 119 14.54 8.13 17.08
N PHE A 120 14.00 6.91 16.99
CA PHE A 120 12.84 6.46 17.76
C PHE A 120 11.64 7.42 17.61
N ALA A 121 11.49 8.07 16.46
CA ALA A 121 10.34 8.93 16.18
C ALA A 121 9.03 8.13 16.21
N HIS A 122 7.91 8.84 16.28
CA HIS A 122 6.63 8.22 15.98
C HIS A 122 6.55 7.99 14.47
N SER A 123 5.71 7.04 14.07
CA SER A 123 5.32 6.85 12.68
C SER A 123 3.81 6.75 12.57
N ILE A 124 3.27 7.25 11.47
CA ILE A 124 1.87 7.09 11.12
C ILE A 124 1.79 6.57 9.69
N ASN A 125 0.92 5.61 9.47
CA ASN A 125 0.67 5.02 8.17
C ASN A 125 -0.82 5.10 7.83
N TYR A 126 -1.16 5.69 6.69
CA TYR A 126 -2.50 5.74 6.14
C TYR A 126 -2.65 4.78 4.96
N MET A 127 -3.67 3.93 5.00
CA MET A 127 -3.98 3.00 3.91
C MET A 127 -4.96 3.66 2.93
N HIS A 128 -4.49 4.16 1.79
CA HIS A 128 -5.35 4.84 0.81
C HIS A 128 -6.40 3.91 0.20
N TRP A 129 -5.97 2.76 -0.32
CA TRP A 129 -6.86 1.82 -1.01
C TRP A 129 -6.24 0.41 -1.12
N GLY A 130 -7.06 -0.57 -1.52
CA GLY A 130 -6.63 -1.93 -1.89
C GLY A 130 -6.81 -2.99 -0.80
N ALA A 131 -6.03 -4.07 -0.90
CA ALA A 131 -6.08 -5.18 0.04
C ALA A 131 -5.51 -4.78 1.43
N PRO A 132 -5.98 -5.40 2.53
CA PRO A 132 -5.54 -5.05 3.86
C PRO A 132 -4.05 -5.38 4.12
N LYS A 133 -3.50 -4.84 5.21
CA LYS A 133 -2.13 -5.07 5.67
C LYS A 133 -2.14 -5.62 7.10
N THR A 134 -1.45 -6.73 7.35
CA THR A 134 -1.21 -7.21 8.72
C THR A 134 -0.04 -6.46 9.31
N TRP A 135 -0.19 -6.01 10.55
CA TRP A 135 0.90 -5.47 11.36
C TRP A 135 1.08 -6.32 12.61
N TYR A 136 2.34 -6.42 13.03
CA TYR A 136 2.77 -6.90 14.32
C TYR A 136 3.53 -5.77 15.00
N GLY A 137 3.30 -5.58 16.30
CA GLY A 137 3.93 -4.52 17.08
C GLY A 137 4.40 -5.03 18.44
N VAL A 138 5.58 -4.62 18.85
CA VAL A 138 6.15 -4.83 20.18
C VAL A 138 6.25 -3.47 20.88
N PRO A 139 5.72 -3.33 22.11
CA PRO A 139 5.83 -2.10 22.89
C PRO A 139 7.28 -1.64 23.08
N GLY A 140 7.52 -0.31 23.05
CA GLY A 140 8.87 0.25 23.16
C GLY A 140 9.58 -0.02 24.51
N ASP A 141 8.82 -0.27 25.57
CA ASP A 141 9.34 -0.70 26.88
C ASP A 141 9.89 -2.14 26.88
N GLN A 142 9.59 -2.93 25.85
CA GLN A 142 10.09 -4.30 25.64
C GLN A 142 11.04 -4.42 24.45
N ALA A 143 11.49 -3.31 23.88
CA ALA A 143 12.44 -3.30 22.77
C ALA A 143 13.71 -4.10 23.09
N ASP A 144 14.29 -3.93 24.28
CA ASP A 144 15.51 -4.64 24.69
C ASP A 144 15.30 -6.15 24.81
N ALA A 145 14.16 -6.56 25.38
CA ALA A 145 13.79 -7.97 25.48
C ALA A 145 13.61 -8.61 24.10
N PHE A 146 12.94 -7.89 23.18
CA PHE A 146 12.77 -8.34 21.81
C PHE A 146 14.08 -8.42 21.04
N GLU A 147 14.99 -7.46 21.22
CA GLU A 147 16.33 -7.55 20.66
C GLU A 147 17.12 -8.76 21.21
N GLY A 148 16.91 -9.13 22.47
CA GLY A 148 17.43 -10.39 23.02
C GLY A 148 16.96 -11.61 22.22
N VAL A 149 15.65 -11.70 21.97
CA VAL A 149 15.07 -12.77 21.13
C VAL A 149 15.65 -12.75 19.72
N MET A 150 15.78 -11.58 19.09
CA MET A 150 16.38 -11.47 17.76
C MET A 150 17.84 -11.94 17.74
N ARG A 151 18.62 -11.64 18.78
CA ARG A 151 20.02 -12.12 18.89
C ARG A 151 20.09 -13.63 18.98
N GLU A 152 19.20 -14.25 19.74
CA GLU A 152 19.14 -15.71 19.87
C GLU A 152 18.69 -16.38 18.56
N GLN A 153 17.64 -15.87 17.92
CA GLN A 153 17.09 -16.44 16.70
C GLN A 153 17.97 -16.22 15.47
N LEU A 154 18.78 -15.16 15.47
CA LEU A 154 19.60 -14.75 14.33
C LEU A 154 21.11 -14.84 14.63
N ALA A 155 21.52 -15.65 15.62
CA ALA A 155 22.90 -15.71 16.09
C ALA A 155 23.91 -15.93 14.94
N GLU A 156 23.69 -16.94 14.09
CA GLU A 156 24.56 -17.25 12.95
C GLU A 156 24.64 -16.08 11.93
N LEU A 157 23.51 -15.43 11.69
CA LEU A 157 23.40 -14.32 10.75
C LEU A 157 24.11 -13.06 11.30
N ILE A 158 23.95 -12.77 12.59
CA ILE A 158 24.59 -11.61 13.26
C ILE A 158 26.11 -11.78 13.36
N GLU A 159 26.59 -13.02 13.55
CA GLU A 159 28.02 -13.33 13.51
C GLU A 159 28.63 -13.01 12.13
N SER A 160 27.89 -13.32 11.07
CA SER A 160 28.31 -13.03 9.70
C SER A 160 28.29 -11.53 9.38
N GLU A 161 27.32 -10.78 9.93
CA GLU A 161 27.08 -9.38 9.63
C GLU A 161 26.79 -8.53 10.86
N ALA A 162 27.83 -7.82 11.33
CA ALA A 162 27.70 -6.89 12.43
C ALA A 162 26.71 -5.76 12.09
N GLY A 163 25.62 -5.66 12.85
CA GLY A 163 24.58 -4.65 12.67
C GLY A 163 23.38 -5.11 11.85
N LEU A 164 23.30 -6.39 11.48
CA LEU A 164 22.16 -6.97 10.76
C LEU A 164 20.81 -6.68 11.42
N MET A 165 20.74 -6.69 12.76
CA MET A 165 19.51 -6.40 13.51
C MET A 165 18.94 -5.00 13.25
N TYR A 166 19.77 -4.07 12.76
CA TYR A 166 19.36 -2.71 12.42
C TYR A 166 19.09 -2.53 10.92
N LYS A 167 19.28 -3.60 10.13
CA LYS A 167 18.92 -3.64 8.72
C LYS A 167 17.51 -4.23 8.63
N MET A 168 16.61 -3.56 7.90
CA MET A 168 15.21 -3.97 7.73
C MET A 168 15.06 -5.22 6.83
N VAL A 169 15.79 -6.30 7.12
CA VAL A 169 15.94 -7.46 6.21
C VAL A 169 15.56 -8.79 6.84
N THR A 170 15.29 -8.84 8.15
CA THR A 170 15.04 -10.12 8.83
C THR A 170 13.70 -10.16 9.56
N MET A 171 12.97 -11.27 9.35
CA MET A 171 11.71 -11.56 10.00
C MET A 171 11.90 -12.67 11.05
N VAL A 172 11.79 -12.31 12.33
CA VAL A 172 11.57 -13.28 13.40
C VAL A 172 10.07 -13.57 13.49
N PRO A 173 9.63 -14.85 13.47
CA PRO A 173 8.22 -15.17 13.63
C PRO A 173 7.68 -14.58 14.95
N PRO A 174 6.53 -13.88 14.94
CA PRO A 174 5.95 -13.30 16.16
C PRO A 174 5.78 -14.30 17.31
N GLY A 175 5.56 -15.58 16.99
CA GLY A 175 5.45 -16.66 17.97
C GLY A 175 6.71 -16.89 18.80
N GLU A 176 7.91 -16.64 18.25
CA GLU A 176 9.17 -16.75 19.01
C GLU A 176 9.24 -15.73 20.14
N ALA A 177 8.89 -14.49 19.83
CA ALA A 177 8.85 -13.40 20.81
C ALA A 177 7.84 -13.69 21.92
N VAL A 178 6.63 -14.16 21.56
CA VAL A 178 5.61 -14.55 22.54
C VAL A 178 6.09 -15.70 23.44
N ARG A 179 6.76 -16.72 22.88
CA ARG A 179 7.33 -17.83 23.66
C ARG A 179 8.41 -17.39 24.64
N ALA A 180 9.18 -16.36 24.27
CA ALA A 180 10.17 -15.73 25.14
C ALA A 180 9.58 -14.71 26.14
N GLY A 181 8.26 -14.57 26.22
CA GLY A 181 7.58 -13.67 27.15
C GLY A 181 7.48 -12.21 26.69
N VAL A 182 7.83 -11.91 25.44
CA VAL A 182 7.68 -10.58 24.84
C VAL A 182 6.24 -10.39 24.35
N ARG A 183 5.64 -9.25 24.69
CA ARG A 183 4.31 -8.86 24.23
C ARG A 183 4.35 -8.52 22.74
N VAL A 184 3.52 -9.20 21.96
CA VAL A 184 3.30 -8.89 20.54
C VAL A 184 1.82 -8.64 20.29
N CYS A 185 1.51 -7.45 19.78
CA CYS A 185 0.20 -7.08 19.30
C CYS A 185 0.09 -7.37 17.80
N ARG A 186 -1.09 -7.79 17.33
CA ARG A 186 -1.41 -7.94 15.91
C ARG A 186 -2.61 -7.08 15.55
N LEU A 187 -2.56 -6.39 14.42
CA LEU A 187 -3.73 -5.70 13.85
C LEU A 187 -3.82 -5.93 12.34
N LEU A 188 -5.02 -5.72 11.80
CA LEU A 188 -5.30 -5.76 10.36
C LEU A 188 -5.76 -4.37 9.92
N GLN A 189 -4.90 -3.66 9.20
CA GLN A 189 -5.20 -2.34 8.65
C GLN A 189 -6.02 -2.48 7.37
N LYS A 190 -7.14 -1.76 7.30
CA LYS A 190 -8.04 -1.72 6.13
C LYS A 190 -7.93 -0.36 5.41
N PRO A 191 -8.35 -0.24 4.15
CA PRO A 191 -8.43 1.05 3.47
C PRO A 191 -9.19 2.11 4.28
N GLY A 192 -8.70 3.35 4.24
CA GLY A 192 -9.24 4.49 4.98
C GLY A 192 -8.86 4.54 6.47
N THR A 193 -7.93 3.70 6.93
CA THR A 193 -7.53 3.64 8.34
C THR A 193 -6.06 4.04 8.56
N PHE A 194 -5.80 4.60 9.74
CA PHE A 194 -4.46 4.93 10.21
C PHE A 194 -3.92 3.84 11.14
N VAL A 195 -2.61 3.61 11.08
CA VAL A 195 -1.83 2.89 12.10
C VAL A 195 -0.79 3.85 12.64
N VAL A 196 -0.66 3.94 13.96
CA VAL A 196 0.33 4.79 14.63
C VAL A 196 1.30 3.90 15.39
N THR A 197 2.59 4.12 15.18
CA THR A 197 3.70 3.47 15.87
C THR A 197 4.32 4.44 16.87
N TRP A 198 4.45 3.99 18.11
CA TRP A 198 5.02 4.76 19.20
C TRP A 198 6.56 4.71 19.21
N PRO A 199 7.24 5.63 19.92
CA PRO A 199 8.70 5.65 20.02
C PRO A 199 9.26 4.29 20.44
N ARG A 200 10.32 3.88 19.74
CA ARG A 200 11.05 2.62 19.98
C ARG A 200 10.20 1.34 19.88
N ALA A 201 8.97 1.43 19.40
CA ALA A 201 8.11 0.25 19.22
C ALA A 201 8.53 -0.50 17.95
N TYR A 202 9.01 -1.73 18.13
CA TYR A 202 9.33 -2.60 16.99
C TYR A 202 8.07 -2.98 16.26
N HIS A 203 8.11 -2.95 14.93
CA HIS A 203 6.97 -3.34 14.12
C HIS A 203 7.41 -4.02 12.82
N ALA A 204 6.54 -4.92 12.34
CA ALA A 204 6.72 -5.69 11.12
C ALA A 204 5.36 -6.05 10.53
N GLY A 205 5.33 -6.55 9.30
CA GLY A 205 4.06 -6.94 8.70
C GLY A 205 4.14 -7.27 7.22
N PHE A 206 2.97 -7.48 6.63
CA PHE A 206 2.85 -7.88 5.23
C PHE A 206 1.49 -7.50 4.64
N SER A 207 1.42 -7.43 3.31
CA SER A 207 0.23 -7.05 2.55
C SER A 207 -0.52 -8.28 2.03
N HIS A 208 -1.86 -8.23 2.06
CA HIS A 208 -2.74 -9.32 1.60
C HIS A 208 -3.10 -9.23 0.10
N GLY A 209 -2.44 -8.36 -0.65
CA GLY A 209 -2.73 -8.12 -2.07
C GLY A 209 -2.23 -6.76 -2.52
N VAL A 210 -2.70 -6.31 -3.68
CA VAL A 210 -2.34 -4.99 -4.22
C VAL A 210 -2.97 -3.90 -3.37
N ASN A 211 -2.15 -2.97 -2.88
CA ASN A 211 -2.58 -1.85 -2.05
C ASN A 211 -1.64 -0.66 -2.17
N CYS A 212 -2.06 0.49 -1.63
CA CYS A 212 -1.26 1.71 -1.59
C CYS A 212 -1.41 2.39 -0.23
N ALA A 213 -0.30 2.46 0.50
CA ALA A 213 -0.21 3.13 1.79
C ALA A 213 0.76 4.29 1.72
N GLU A 214 0.61 5.25 2.61
CA GLU A 214 1.53 6.37 2.78
C GLU A 214 1.91 6.48 4.25
N SER A 215 3.17 6.76 4.56
CA SER A 215 3.59 7.03 5.94
C SER A 215 4.51 8.23 6.06
N SER A 216 4.56 8.78 7.26
CA SER A 216 5.45 9.87 7.65
C SER A 216 5.77 9.72 9.15
N ASN A 217 6.94 10.20 9.54
CA ASN A 217 7.28 10.33 10.95
C ASN A 217 6.76 11.63 11.55
N PHE A 218 6.56 11.62 12.86
CA PHE A 218 6.29 12.82 13.64
C PHE A 218 6.92 12.70 15.03
N ALA A 219 7.09 13.84 15.70
CA ALA A 219 7.64 13.88 17.04
C ALA A 219 6.86 14.88 17.88
N THR A 220 6.14 14.40 18.88
CA THR A 220 5.51 15.24 19.91
C THR A 220 6.55 15.70 20.93
N PRO A 221 6.26 16.69 21.81
CA PRO A 221 7.25 17.16 22.78
C PRO A 221 7.76 16.07 23.73
N ASP A 222 6.92 15.09 24.06
CA ASP A 222 7.27 13.92 24.87
C ASP A 222 8.22 12.93 24.17
N TRP A 223 8.49 13.10 22.87
CA TRP A 223 9.50 12.32 22.16
C TRP A 223 10.94 12.72 22.53
N LEU A 224 11.18 13.94 23.02
CA LEU A 224 12.55 14.46 23.25
C LEU A 224 13.48 13.53 24.06
N PRO A 225 13.03 12.86 25.14
CA PRO A 225 13.85 11.88 25.86
C PRO A 225 14.26 10.68 24.98
N TRP A 226 13.35 10.19 24.12
CA TRP A 226 13.60 9.09 23.18
C TRP A 226 14.59 9.50 22.09
N GLY A 227 14.44 10.70 21.53
CA GLY A 227 15.38 11.24 20.55
C GLY A 227 16.81 11.33 21.11
N ARG A 228 16.95 11.80 22.36
CA ARG A 228 18.25 11.82 23.07
C ARG A 228 18.81 10.42 23.26
N GLN A 229 17.99 9.47 23.71
CA GLN A 229 18.39 8.07 23.91
C GLN A 229 18.87 7.44 22.59
N SER A 230 18.14 7.65 21.50
CA SER A 230 18.51 7.13 20.18
C SER A 230 19.85 7.68 19.71
N ALA A 231 20.11 8.97 19.91
CA ALA A 231 21.39 9.59 19.55
C ALA A 231 22.55 9.00 20.36
N SER A 232 22.37 8.81 21.68
CA SER A 232 23.36 8.14 22.52
C SER A 232 23.63 6.71 22.05
N ALA A 233 22.59 5.92 21.81
CA ALA A 233 22.73 4.55 21.31
C ALA A 233 23.44 4.50 19.95
N ALA A 234 23.14 5.43 19.03
CA ALA A 234 23.81 5.54 17.74
C ALA A 234 25.31 5.83 17.89
N LEU A 235 25.68 6.76 18.79
CA LEU A 235 27.09 7.07 19.09
C LEU A 235 27.83 5.84 19.63
N PHE A 236 27.23 5.11 20.57
CA PHE A 236 27.81 3.87 21.09
C PHE A 236 27.99 2.81 19.99
N ARG A 237 27.01 2.65 19.09
CA ARG A 237 27.11 1.72 17.95
C ARG A 237 28.25 2.08 17.00
N THR A 238 28.35 3.36 16.61
CA THR A 238 29.42 3.84 15.72
C THR A 238 30.80 3.67 16.36
N ALA A 239 30.94 4.02 17.64
CA ALA A 239 32.18 3.83 18.39
C ALA A 239 32.58 2.34 18.46
N ARG A 240 31.61 1.43 18.68
CA ARG A 240 31.85 -0.01 18.72
C ARG A 240 32.19 -0.58 17.34
N ALA A 241 31.55 -0.10 16.28
CA ALA A 241 31.86 -0.51 14.91
C ALA A 241 33.30 -0.12 14.50
N ALA A 242 33.80 1.01 15.00
CA ALA A 242 35.18 1.46 14.79
C ALA A 242 36.23 0.61 15.55
N LEU A 243 35.83 -0.20 16.55
CA LEU A 243 36.77 -1.09 17.25
C LEU A 243 37.12 -2.32 16.40
N PRO A 244 38.40 -2.76 16.41
CA PRO A 244 38.83 -4.02 15.81
C PRO A 244 38.00 -5.20 16.33
N ARG A 245 37.71 -6.19 15.48
CA ARG A 245 36.89 -7.38 15.84
C ARG A 245 37.38 -8.05 17.13
N SER A 246 38.69 -8.09 17.38
CA SER A 246 39.30 -8.67 18.58
C SER A 246 38.99 -7.93 19.89
N ARG A 247 38.52 -6.68 19.83
CA ARG A 247 38.21 -5.82 20.99
C ARG A 247 36.70 -5.62 21.21
N ARG A 248 35.85 -6.26 20.42
CA ARG A 248 34.39 -6.21 20.58
C ARG A 248 33.98 -7.25 21.64
N SER A 249 34.00 -6.87 22.93
CA SER A 249 33.53 -7.76 24.01
C SER A 249 32.04 -8.11 23.85
N PRO A 250 31.62 -9.38 24.06
CA PRO A 250 30.20 -9.77 24.08
C PRO A 250 29.42 -9.17 25.26
N HIS A 251 30.09 -8.91 26.38
CA HIS A 251 29.46 -8.58 27.67
C HIS A 251 29.07 -7.11 27.86
N LEU A 252 29.34 -6.24 26.88
CA LEU A 252 28.95 -4.82 26.88
C LEU A 252 27.71 -4.55 26.01
N ALA A 253 26.94 -5.59 25.67
CA ALA A 253 25.78 -5.50 24.78
C ALA A 253 24.50 -4.96 25.46
N SER A 254 24.54 -4.63 26.75
CA SER A 254 23.40 -4.18 27.53
C SER A 254 23.51 -2.70 27.94
N LEU A 255 23.37 -1.80 26.96
CA LEU A 255 22.99 -0.39 27.16
C LEU A 255 22.18 0.11 25.97
#